data_AF-A0A8S3EV37-F1
#
_entry.id   AF-A0A8S3EV37-F1
#
_cell.length_a   1.000
_cell.length_b   1.000
_cell.length_c   1.000
_cell.angle_alpha   90.00
_cell.angle_beta   90.00
_cell.angle_gamma   90.00
#
_symmetry.space_group_name_H-M   'P 1'
#
loop_
_entity.id
_entity.type
_entity.pdbx_description
1 polymer ?
#
loop_
_entity_poly.entity_id
_entity_poly.type
_entity_poly.pdbx_seq_one_letter_code
_entity_poly.pdbx_strand_id
1 'polypeptide(L)'
;FFSDLLKNKIPLPVNECRYIYGCALESQLQEGQCFIRYQILNENGKSCSKPKFECVRGRVIVTKNPCPYAGDMLELWAVDLPELYHLNDVIIFSVRGERPDFNKIAGSDLDGDGYFVYWGQELRLKSQVKPLDYTPDRKQYQSKPISPEDVINYCLSTLSMTSSGEIYNLHAIIVDKNYENYQQRTCQPLAIELARMFSSAVDSGKTGYIIDKKRIKSIREKYGQKYPDFLGKDEKRSYTSESIVGKLYRNALNYIHGNLKQLEAVFSQLNIIESEQEILPHTNLVRK
;
A
#
# COMPACT_ATOMS: atom_id res chain seq x y z
N PHE A 1 3.23 15.11 13.43
CA PHE A 1 1.79 15.10 13.75
C PHE A 1 0.94 14.28 12.78
N PHE A 2 0.55 14.74 11.57
CA PHE A 2 -0.25 13.90 10.63
C PHE A 2 0.47 12.59 10.20
N SER A 3 1.80 12.65 10.03
CA SER A 3 2.63 11.47 9.76
C SER A 3 2.56 10.43 10.88
N ASP A 4 2.42 10.86 12.14
CA ASP A 4 2.45 9.97 13.30
C ASP A 4 1.10 9.29 13.53
N LEU A 5 0.03 9.90 13.04
CA LEU A 5 -1.30 9.31 13.07
C LEU A 5 -1.49 8.16 12.10
N LEU A 6 -0.88 8.29 10.91
CA LEU A 6 -0.77 7.22 9.91
C LEU A 6 0.24 6.12 10.33
N LYS A 7 1.10 6.40 11.32
CA LYS A 7 2.03 5.42 11.91
C LYS A 7 1.39 4.53 12.97
N ASN A 8 0.16 4.82 13.43
CA ASN A 8 -0.62 3.89 14.25
C ASN A 8 -1.09 2.71 13.38
N LYS A 9 -0.14 1.82 13.11
CA LYS A 9 -0.39 0.54 12.45
C LYS A 9 -1.28 -0.29 13.36
N ILE A 10 -2.27 -0.97 12.79
CA ILE A 10 -3.04 -1.98 13.52
C ILE A 10 -2.04 -3.05 13.96
N PRO A 11 -1.86 -3.28 15.27
CA PRO A 11 -0.95 -4.31 15.74
C PRO A 11 -1.53 -5.66 15.31
N LEU A 12 -0.79 -6.38 14.48
CA LEU A 12 -1.08 -7.76 14.12
C LEU A 12 -0.17 -8.69 14.90
N PRO A 13 -0.59 -9.94 15.17
CA PRO A 13 0.22 -10.87 15.93
C PRO A 13 1.59 -11.09 15.28
N VAL A 14 2.62 -10.93 16.10
CA VAL A 14 4.02 -10.88 15.66
C VAL A 14 4.50 -12.19 15.06
N ASN A 15 3.80 -13.32 15.18
CA ASN A 15 4.19 -14.58 14.53
C ASN A 15 3.09 -15.14 13.61
N GLU A 16 2.16 -14.30 13.17
CA GLU A 16 1.08 -14.67 12.24
C GLU A 16 1.06 -13.85 10.96
N CYS A 17 2.02 -12.93 10.80
CA CYS A 17 2.17 -12.13 9.60
C CYS A 17 3.58 -11.58 9.43
N ARG A 18 4.00 -11.32 8.18
CA ARG A 18 5.26 -10.65 7.88
C ARG A 18 5.13 -9.73 6.67
N TYR A 19 6.03 -8.76 6.60
CA TYR A 19 6.39 -8.13 5.34
C TYR A 19 7.70 -8.76 4.84
N ILE A 20 7.66 -9.49 3.72
CA ILE A 20 8.79 -10.28 3.20
C ILE A 20 8.97 -10.10 1.70
N TYR A 21 10.19 -10.27 1.21
CA TYR A 21 10.47 -10.19 -0.22
C TYR A 21 9.96 -11.44 -0.97
N GLY A 22 9.53 -11.23 -2.21
CA GLY A 22 9.10 -12.30 -3.09
C GLY A 22 10.25 -12.86 -3.93
N CYS A 23 10.23 -14.18 -4.13
CA CYS A 23 11.03 -14.87 -5.13
C CYS A 23 10.15 -15.91 -5.84
N ALA A 24 10.62 -16.51 -6.92
CA ALA A 24 9.89 -17.55 -7.64
C ALA A 24 10.80 -18.74 -7.98
N LEU A 25 10.23 -19.95 -8.01
CA LEU A 25 10.92 -21.18 -8.39
C LEU A 25 10.05 -22.05 -9.31
N GLU A 26 10.69 -22.73 -10.25
CA GLU A 26 10.00 -23.39 -11.38
C GLU A 26 9.54 -24.84 -11.12
N SER A 27 10.17 -25.56 -10.20
CA SER A 27 10.06 -27.03 -10.16
C SER A 27 9.30 -27.64 -8.97
N GLN A 28 9.08 -26.91 -7.87
CA GLN A 28 8.62 -27.53 -6.61
C GLN A 28 7.20 -27.15 -6.18
N LEU A 29 6.66 -26.04 -6.66
CA LEU A 29 5.35 -25.53 -6.25
C LEU A 29 4.32 -25.70 -7.37
N GLN A 30 3.09 -26.06 -7.01
CA GLN A 30 1.93 -26.03 -7.93
C GLN A 30 1.30 -24.64 -8.00
N GLU A 31 0.45 -24.36 -8.99
CA GLU A 31 -0.32 -23.11 -9.01
C GLU A 31 -1.12 -22.95 -7.72
N GLY A 32 -1.12 -21.74 -7.14
CA GLY A 32 -1.78 -21.45 -5.87
C GLY A 32 -1.00 -21.90 -4.63
N GLN A 33 0.18 -22.51 -4.79
CA GLN A 33 1.07 -22.85 -3.67
C GLN A 33 2.21 -21.85 -3.52
N CYS A 34 2.64 -21.68 -2.27
CA CYS A 34 3.84 -20.91 -1.94
C CYS A 34 4.67 -21.62 -0.86
N PHE A 35 5.94 -21.26 -0.72
CA PHE A 35 6.76 -21.63 0.43
C PHE A 35 7.12 -20.39 1.23
N ILE A 36 6.97 -20.46 2.55
CA ILE A 36 7.32 -19.37 3.46
C ILE A 36 7.97 -19.97 4.69
N ARG A 37 9.18 -19.51 4.98
CA ARG A 37 9.88 -19.80 6.23
C ARG A 37 10.28 -18.49 6.87
N TYR A 38 9.85 -18.28 8.11
CA TYR A 38 10.01 -17.00 8.80
C TYR A 38 10.78 -17.18 10.10
N GLN A 39 11.47 -16.12 10.50
CA GLN A 39 12.08 -16.05 11.82
C GLN A 39 11.02 -15.84 12.90
N ILE A 40 11.06 -16.69 13.94
CA ILE A 40 10.26 -16.52 15.16
C ILE A 40 10.82 -15.33 15.95
N LEU A 41 9.95 -14.36 16.23
CA LEU A 41 10.28 -13.18 17.02
C LEU A 41 9.63 -13.29 18.40
N ASN A 42 10.22 -12.62 19.38
CA ASN A 42 9.58 -12.49 20.70
C ASN A 42 8.38 -11.52 20.63
N GLU A 43 7.64 -11.44 21.74
CA GLU A 43 6.49 -10.56 21.94
C GLU A 43 6.78 -9.07 21.66
N ASN A 44 8.03 -8.63 21.77
CA ASN A 44 8.46 -7.28 21.43
C ASN A 44 8.91 -7.11 19.96
N GLY A 45 8.71 -8.11 19.11
CA GLY A 45 9.13 -8.08 17.69
C GLY A 45 10.63 -8.20 17.48
N LYS A 46 11.38 -8.68 18.48
CA LYS A 46 12.85 -8.80 18.40
C LYS A 46 13.28 -10.25 18.19
N SER A 47 14.37 -10.42 17.43
CA SER A 47 15.08 -11.69 17.29
C SER A 47 15.54 -12.21 18.65
N CYS A 48 15.41 -13.52 18.86
CA CYS A 48 16.12 -14.19 19.95
C CYS A 48 17.64 -14.18 19.70
N SER A 49 18.44 -14.41 20.76
CA SER A 49 19.91 -14.49 20.67
C SER A 49 20.41 -15.59 19.72
N LYS A 50 19.64 -16.66 19.57
CA LYS A 50 19.79 -17.66 18.51
C LYS A 50 18.53 -17.62 17.63
N PRO A 51 18.64 -17.22 16.35
CA PRO A 51 17.51 -17.20 15.43
C PRO A 51 16.88 -18.59 15.32
N LYS A 52 15.55 -18.64 15.49
CA LYS A 52 14.74 -19.83 15.25
C LYS A 52 13.82 -19.54 14.07
N PHE A 53 13.65 -20.53 13.20
CA PHE A 53 12.86 -20.40 11.99
C PHE A 53 11.77 -21.46 11.96
N GLU A 54 10.62 -21.09 11.40
CA GLU A 54 9.46 -21.97 11.26
C GLU A 54 8.88 -21.85 9.85
N CYS A 55 8.38 -22.97 9.32
CA CYS A 55 7.68 -23.01 8.04
C CYS A 55 6.19 -22.76 8.26
N VAL A 56 5.63 -21.82 7.51
CA VAL A 56 4.18 -21.63 7.45
C VAL A 56 3.56 -22.81 6.73
N ARG A 57 2.41 -23.29 7.22
CA ARG A 57 1.65 -24.38 6.61
C ARG A 57 0.19 -24.00 6.48
N GLY A 58 -0.41 -24.35 5.35
CA GLY A 58 -1.83 -24.13 5.10
C GLY A 58 -2.12 -22.76 4.50
N ARG A 59 -3.34 -22.26 4.74
CA ARG A 59 -3.87 -21.06 4.09
C ARG A 59 -3.10 -19.80 4.47
N VAL A 60 -2.74 -18.99 3.47
CA VAL A 60 -2.14 -17.67 3.65
C VAL A 60 -2.81 -16.63 2.76
N ILE A 61 -2.91 -15.40 3.25
CA ILE A 61 -3.34 -14.23 2.47
C ILE A 61 -2.09 -13.44 2.11
N VAL A 62 -1.94 -13.11 0.84
CA VAL A 62 -0.80 -12.36 0.30
C VAL A 62 -1.29 -11.13 -0.44
N THR A 63 -0.65 -9.99 -0.20
CA THR A 63 -0.91 -8.77 -0.96
C THR A 63 0.33 -7.87 -1.02
N LYS A 64 0.31 -6.89 -1.91
CA LYS A 64 1.35 -5.88 -2.11
C LYS A 64 0.75 -4.50 -1.90
N ASN A 65 1.49 -3.59 -1.28
CA ASN A 65 1.06 -2.20 -1.13
C ASN A 65 1.69 -1.35 -2.25
N PRO A 66 0.94 -0.48 -2.94
CA PRO A 66 -0.51 -0.26 -2.85
C PRO A 66 -1.39 -1.37 -3.45
N CYS A 67 -2.55 -1.61 -2.82
CA CYS A 67 -3.54 -2.63 -3.21
C CYS A 67 -4.88 -1.94 -3.56
N PRO A 68 -4.99 -1.28 -4.73
CA PRO A 68 -6.22 -0.57 -5.10
C PRO A 68 -7.37 -1.51 -5.44
N TYR A 69 -7.11 -2.73 -5.92
CA TYR A 69 -8.16 -3.66 -6.35
C TYR A 69 -8.26 -4.89 -5.44
N ALA A 70 -9.48 -5.37 -5.19
CA ALA A 70 -9.67 -6.53 -4.30
C ALA A 70 -9.01 -7.82 -4.82
N GLY A 71 -8.82 -7.95 -6.14
CA GLY A 71 -8.09 -9.08 -6.73
C GLY A 71 -6.58 -9.03 -6.50
N ASP A 72 -6.04 -7.94 -5.95
CA ASP A 72 -4.62 -7.83 -5.56
C ASP A 72 -4.35 -8.48 -4.19
N MET A 73 -5.38 -9.02 -3.54
CA MET A 73 -5.26 -9.91 -2.40
C MET A 73 -5.49 -11.34 -2.88
N LEU A 74 -4.50 -12.21 -2.72
CA LEU A 74 -4.59 -13.62 -3.07
C LEU A 74 -4.60 -14.49 -1.83
N GLU A 75 -5.48 -15.49 -1.83
CA GLU A 75 -5.35 -16.64 -0.94
C GLU A 75 -4.49 -17.72 -1.63
N LEU A 76 -3.40 -18.12 -0.97
CA LEU A 76 -2.49 -19.18 -1.41
C LEU A 76 -2.40 -20.29 -0.34
N TRP A 77 -1.80 -21.41 -0.72
CA TRP A 77 -1.53 -22.54 0.18
C TRP A 77 -0.02 -22.68 0.44
N ALA A 78 0.40 -22.38 1.66
CA ALA A 78 1.77 -22.57 2.11
C ALA A 78 2.07 -24.06 2.32
N VAL A 79 3.09 -24.54 1.61
CA VAL A 79 3.59 -25.92 1.70
C VAL A 79 4.96 -25.96 2.37
N ASP A 80 5.21 -27.02 3.13
CA ASP A 80 6.47 -27.26 3.81
C ASP A 80 7.41 -28.08 2.90
N LEU A 81 8.51 -27.48 2.47
CA LEU A 81 9.47 -28.05 1.54
C LEU A 81 10.88 -28.03 2.16
N PRO A 82 11.35 -29.15 2.75
CA PRO A 82 12.66 -29.24 3.40
C PRO A 82 13.85 -28.80 2.54
N GLU A 83 13.80 -29.06 1.24
CA GLU A 83 14.76 -28.58 0.24
C GLU A 83 14.97 -27.05 0.25
N LEU A 84 13.95 -26.28 0.65
CA LEU A 84 13.94 -24.82 0.62
C LEU A 84 14.27 -24.19 1.98
N TYR A 85 14.67 -24.98 2.99
CA TYR A 85 14.95 -24.46 4.34
C TYR A 85 16.13 -23.49 4.44
N HIS A 86 16.93 -23.40 3.38
CA HIS A 86 17.98 -22.41 3.24
C HIS A 86 17.43 -21.00 2.90
N LEU A 87 16.19 -20.91 2.41
CA LEU A 87 15.49 -19.66 2.10
C LEU A 87 14.66 -19.23 3.30
N ASN A 88 15.03 -18.09 3.90
CA ASN A 88 14.40 -17.55 5.11
C ASN A 88 13.93 -16.12 4.88
N ASP A 89 12.81 -15.75 5.51
CA ASP A 89 12.21 -14.42 5.47
C ASP A 89 11.91 -13.93 4.05
N VAL A 90 11.52 -14.88 3.20
CA VAL A 90 11.07 -14.68 1.82
C VAL A 90 9.82 -15.54 1.56
N ILE A 91 8.99 -15.09 0.63
CA ILE A 91 7.91 -15.90 0.05
C ILE A 91 8.36 -16.39 -1.31
N ILE A 92 8.30 -17.70 -1.52
CA ILE A 92 8.57 -18.31 -2.81
C ILE A 92 7.23 -18.62 -3.48
N PHE A 93 7.00 -18.00 -4.63
CA PHE A 93 5.82 -18.20 -5.45
C PHE A 93 6.03 -19.32 -6.46
N SER A 94 4.94 -19.97 -6.81
CA SER A 94 4.85 -20.81 -7.99
C SER A 94 4.86 -19.96 -9.28
N VAL A 95 5.54 -20.47 -10.30
CA VAL A 95 5.46 -19.95 -11.69
C VAL A 95 4.52 -20.78 -12.56
N ARG A 96 3.87 -21.82 -12.00
CA ARG A 96 2.93 -22.66 -12.73
C ARG A 96 1.56 -21.99 -12.82
N GLY A 97 0.78 -22.41 -13.83
CA GLY A 97 -0.55 -21.90 -14.10
C GLY A 97 -0.63 -21.05 -15.36
N GLU A 98 -1.74 -20.33 -15.55
CA GLU A 98 -1.93 -19.42 -16.69
C GLU A 98 -0.92 -18.27 -16.66
N ARG A 99 -0.59 -17.79 -15.46
CA ARG A 99 0.48 -16.83 -15.19
C ARG A 99 0.94 -16.96 -13.73
N PRO A 100 2.17 -16.54 -13.39
CA PRO A 100 2.69 -16.66 -12.02
C PRO A 100 1.83 -15.93 -10.98
N ASP A 101 1.76 -16.48 -9.76
CA ASP A 101 0.91 -15.93 -8.69
C ASP A 101 1.35 -14.53 -8.23
N PHE A 102 2.66 -14.25 -8.25
CA PHE A 102 3.16 -12.92 -7.93
C PHE A 102 2.62 -11.85 -8.91
N ASN A 103 2.54 -12.15 -10.21
CA ASN A 103 2.06 -11.20 -11.22
C ASN A 103 0.58 -10.85 -11.03
N LYS A 104 -0.21 -11.80 -10.51
CA LYS A 104 -1.62 -11.59 -10.16
C LYS A 104 -1.77 -10.55 -9.02
N ILE A 105 -0.73 -10.29 -8.23
CA ILE A 105 -0.72 -9.34 -7.11
C ILE A 105 -0.20 -7.99 -7.60
N ALA A 106 -1.11 -7.08 -7.98
CA ALA A 106 -0.80 -5.71 -8.39
C ALA A 106 0.31 -5.61 -9.47
N GLY A 107 0.42 -6.61 -10.34
CA GLY A 107 1.37 -6.62 -11.45
C GLY A 107 2.84 -6.81 -11.05
N SER A 108 3.14 -7.42 -9.89
CA SER A 108 4.52 -7.64 -9.46
C SER A 108 5.39 -8.36 -10.51
N ASP A 109 6.66 -7.98 -10.56
CA ASP A 109 7.70 -8.55 -11.42
C ASP A 109 8.93 -9.10 -10.64
N LEU A 110 8.87 -9.10 -9.30
CA LEU A 110 9.92 -9.57 -8.39
C LEU A 110 11.27 -8.83 -8.49
N ASP A 111 11.27 -7.56 -8.90
CA ASP A 111 12.48 -6.71 -8.98
C ASP A 111 12.99 -6.16 -7.62
N GLY A 112 12.53 -6.74 -6.51
CA GLY A 112 12.69 -6.22 -5.14
C GLY A 112 11.37 -6.08 -4.38
N ASP A 113 10.29 -6.65 -4.91
CA ASP A 113 8.95 -6.53 -4.36
C ASP A 113 8.77 -7.16 -2.98
N GLY A 114 8.21 -6.38 -2.06
CA GLY A 114 7.82 -6.82 -0.74
C GLY A 114 6.32 -7.07 -0.63
N TYR A 115 5.98 -8.12 0.10
CA TYR A 115 4.63 -8.64 0.27
C TYR A 115 4.24 -8.63 1.72
N PHE A 116 3.03 -8.17 2.01
CA PHE A 116 2.39 -8.47 3.26
C PHE A 116 1.77 -9.86 3.17
N VAL A 117 2.20 -10.76 4.05
CA VAL A 117 1.69 -12.12 4.15
C VAL A 117 1.11 -12.35 5.54
N TYR A 118 -0.10 -12.88 5.60
CA TYR A 118 -0.84 -13.16 6.82
C TYR A 118 -1.32 -14.62 6.81
N TRP A 119 -1.02 -15.35 7.86
CA TRP A 119 -1.41 -16.76 8.05
C TRP A 119 -2.15 -17.01 9.37
N GLY A 120 -2.51 -15.93 10.08
CA GLY A 120 -3.40 -16.03 11.24
C GLY A 120 -4.82 -16.47 10.85
N GLN A 121 -5.61 -16.82 11.87
CA GLN A 121 -6.95 -17.38 11.66
C GLN A 121 -8.07 -16.33 11.68
N GLU A 122 -7.81 -15.15 12.27
CA GLU A 122 -8.78 -14.09 12.53
C GLU A 122 -9.25 -13.38 11.26
N LEU A 123 -8.34 -13.15 10.30
CA LEU A 123 -8.67 -12.47 9.04
C LEU A 123 -8.84 -13.48 7.91
N ARG A 124 -10.02 -13.49 7.29
CA ARG A 124 -10.33 -14.32 6.12
C ARG A 124 -10.89 -13.50 4.98
N LEU A 125 -10.49 -13.84 3.76
CA LEU A 125 -11.15 -13.33 2.58
C LEU A 125 -12.52 -14.00 2.49
N LYS A 126 -13.58 -13.20 2.29
CA LYS A 126 -14.93 -13.75 2.09
C LYS A 126 -15.02 -14.56 0.79
N SER A 127 -14.31 -14.09 -0.23
CA SER A 127 -14.20 -14.74 -1.53
C SER A 127 -13.01 -14.18 -2.29
N GLN A 128 -12.38 -14.99 -3.13
CA GLN A 128 -11.31 -14.55 -4.03
C GLN A 128 -11.92 -13.77 -5.19
N VAL A 129 -11.46 -12.52 -5.39
CA VAL A 129 -11.78 -11.74 -6.60
C VAL A 129 -10.79 -12.10 -7.69
N LYS A 130 -11.26 -12.22 -8.94
CA LYS A 130 -10.38 -12.46 -10.09
C LYS A 130 -9.41 -11.28 -10.24
N PRO A 131 -8.09 -11.51 -10.23
CA PRO A 131 -7.11 -10.44 -10.41
C PRO A 131 -7.25 -9.71 -11.74
N LEU A 132 -6.87 -8.42 -11.78
CA LEU A 132 -6.80 -7.69 -13.05
C LEU A 132 -5.68 -8.22 -13.93
N ASP A 133 -5.84 -8.03 -15.23
CA ASP A 133 -4.73 -8.17 -16.16
C ASP A 133 -3.84 -6.93 -16.03
N TYR A 134 -2.59 -7.18 -15.64
CA TYR A 134 -1.54 -6.18 -15.44
C TYR A 134 -0.49 -6.26 -16.54
N THR A 135 -0.81 -6.91 -17.66
CA THR A 135 0.05 -6.91 -18.83
C THR A 135 0.36 -5.46 -19.22
N PRO A 136 1.64 -5.04 -19.23
CA PRO A 136 1.99 -3.67 -19.52
C PRO A 136 1.50 -3.26 -20.92
N ASP A 137 1.13 -2.00 -21.06
CA ASP A 137 0.88 -1.42 -22.38
C ASP A 137 2.13 -1.55 -23.28
N ARG A 138 1.90 -1.66 -24.60
CA ARG A 138 2.99 -1.75 -25.57
C ARG A 138 3.96 -0.59 -25.38
N LYS A 139 5.22 -0.93 -25.10
CA LYS A 139 6.33 0.03 -25.05
C LYS A 139 6.36 0.83 -26.35
N GLN A 140 6.44 2.15 -26.23
CA GLN A 140 6.63 3.01 -27.38
C GLN A 140 8.11 2.99 -27.77
N TYR A 141 8.42 2.39 -28.92
CA TYR A 141 9.77 2.37 -29.47
C TYR A 141 9.91 3.44 -30.55
N GLN A 142 10.91 4.30 -30.42
CA GLN A 142 11.33 5.21 -31.49
C GLN A 142 12.37 4.52 -32.37
N SER A 143 12.17 4.55 -33.69
CA SER A 143 13.10 3.97 -34.66
C SER A 143 14.31 4.86 -34.99
N LYS A 144 14.26 6.12 -34.57
CA LYS A 144 15.34 7.10 -34.78
C LYS A 144 16.33 7.09 -33.61
N PRO A 145 17.62 7.44 -33.84
CA PRO A 145 18.57 7.67 -32.76
C PRO A 145 18.02 8.68 -31.74
N ILE A 146 18.22 8.39 -30.46
CA ILE A 146 17.77 9.25 -29.36
C ILE A 146 18.62 10.52 -29.35
N SER A 147 17.99 11.69 -29.42
CA SER A 147 18.69 12.96 -29.27
C SER A 147 18.67 13.46 -27.80
N PRO A 148 19.56 14.40 -27.42
CA PRO A 148 19.47 15.07 -26.11
C PRO A 148 18.11 15.74 -25.86
N GLU A 149 17.48 16.31 -26.89
CA GLU A 149 16.15 16.92 -26.81
C GLU A 149 15.06 15.88 -26.49
N ASP A 150 15.15 14.67 -27.05
CA ASP A 150 14.24 13.57 -26.72
C ASP A 150 14.32 13.23 -25.23
N VAL A 151 15.53 13.19 -24.67
CA VAL A 151 15.75 12.94 -23.23
C VAL A 151 15.15 14.06 -22.39
N ILE A 152 15.37 15.33 -22.76
CA ILE A 152 14.80 16.48 -22.05
C ILE A 152 13.27 16.43 -22.08
N ASN A 153 12.68 16.20 -23.26
CA ASN A 153 11.23 16.11 -23.44
C ASN A 153 10.65 14.96 -22.62
N TYR A 154 11.31 13.80 -22.59
CA TYR A 154 10.90 12.66 -21.78
C TYR A 154 10.95 12.95 -20.27
N CYS A 155 12.01 13.61 -19.80
CA CYS A 155 12.13 14.02 -18.40
C CYS A 155 11.00 14.99 -18.03
N LEU A 156 10.74 16.01 -18.87
CA LEU A 156 9.67 16.98 -18.65
C LEU A 156 8.29 16.32 -18.67
N SER A 157 8.03 15.41 -19.61
CA SER A 157 6.77 14.67 -19.68
C SER A 157 6.58 13.84 -18.41
N THR A 158 7.58 13.05 -18.01
CA THR A 158 7.56 12.20 -16.81
C THR A 158 7.28 13.01 -15.55
N LEU A 159 8.02 14.11 -15.33
CA LEU A 159 7.80 14.99 -14.17
C LEU A 159 6.38 15.56 -14.15
N SER A 160 5.88 16.00 -15.31
CA SER A 160 4.52 16.55 -15.42
C SER A 160 3.41 15.50 -15.27
N MET A 161 3.72 14.21 -15.46
CA MET A 161 2.76 13.10 -15.51
C MET A 161 2.60 12.36 -14.18
N THR A 162 3.28 12.80 -13.12
CA THR A 162 3.17 12.18 -11.79
C THR A 162 1.78 12.40 -11.18
N SER A 163 0.78 11.63 -11.62
CA SER A 163 -0.61 11.70 -11.16
C SER A 163 -1.05 10.45 -10.40
N SER A 164 -0.16 9.49 -10.12
CA SER A 164 -0.50 8.26 -9.39
C SER A 164 -1.13 8.56 -8.02
N GLY A 165 -0.57 9.52 -7.27
CA GLY A 165 -1.15 9.99 -6.01
C GLY A 165 -2.52 10.66 -6.16
N GLU A 166 -2.78 11.37 -7.26
CA GLU A 166 -4.10 11.94 -7.54
C GLU A 166 -5.12 10.84 -7.87
N ILE A 167 -4.75 9.91 -8.74
CA ILE A 167 -5.58 8.75 -9.12
C ILE A 167 -5.90 7.92 -7.87
N TYR A 168 -4.92 7.66 -7.01
CA TYR A 168 -5.10 6.90 -5.78
C TYR A 168 -6.05 7.61 -4.79
N ASN A 169 -5.92 8.93 -4.63
CA ASN A 169 -6.84 9.71 -3.81
C ASN A 169 -8.26 9.71 -4.37
N LEU A 170 -8.42 9.84 -5.69
CA LEU A 170 -9.72 9.73 -6.35
C LEU A 170 -10.32 8.34 -6.14
N HIS A 171 -9.52 7.29 -6.32
CA HIS A 171 -9.92 5.91 -6.06
C HIS A 171 -10.43 5.75 -4.62
N ALA A 172 -9.68 6.26 -3.64
CA ALA A 172 -10.10 6.25 -2.23
C ALA A 172 -11.43 6.99 -2.00
N ILE A 173 -11.67 8.13 -2.65
CA ILE A 173 -12.95 8.86 -2.57
C ILE A 173 -14.09 8.02 -3.16
N ILE A 174 -13.90 7.44 -4.35
CA ILE A 174 -14.93 6.63 -5.02
C ILE A 174 -15.29 5.39 -4.20
N VAL A 175 -14.28 4.68 -3.71
CA VAL A 175 -14.44 3.47 -2.89
C VAL A 175 -14.98 3.80 -1.50
N ASP A 176 -14.76 4.99 -0.97
CA ASP A 176 -15.31 5.34 0.34
C ASP A 176 -16.82 5.67 0.29
N LYS A 177 -17.27 6.36 -0.77
CA LYS A 177 -18.61 7.00 -0.79
C LYS A 177 -19.82 6.11 -1.05
N ASN A 178 -19.70 4.81 -1.30
CA ASN A 178 -20.86 3.98 -1.59
C ASN A 178 -20.74 2.53 -1.08
N TYR A 179 -21.86 1.94 -0.62
CA TYR A 179 -22.13 0.51 -0.31
C TYR A 179 -21.59 -0.09 1.00
N GLU A 180 -22.23 -1.18 1.47
CA GLU A 180 -21.94 -1.81 2.77
C GLU A 180 -20.65 -2.68 2.79
N ASN A 181 -20.16 -3.18 1.64
CA ASN A 181 -19.05 -4.15 1.57
C ASN A 181 -17.87 -3.67 0.71
N TYR A 182 -16.67 -3.54 1.30
CA TYR A 182 -15.43 -3.08 0.65
C TYR A 182 -15.08 -3.80 -0.67
N GLN A 183 -15.23 -5.13 -0.72
CA GLN A 183 -14.92 -5.90 -1.94
C GLN A 183 -15.82 -5.48 -3.11
N GLN A 184 -17.10 -5.21 -2.84
CA GLN A 184 -18.02 -4.72 -3.87
C GLN A 184 -17.67 -3.29 -4.30
N ARG A 185 -17.11 -2.47 -3.40
CA ARG A 185 -16.72 -1.08 -3.68
C ARG A 185 -15.56 -1.00 -4.68
N THR A 186 -14.52 -1.81 -4.48
CA THR A 186 -13.34 -1.82 -5.37
C THR A 186 -13.62 -2.52 -6.70
N CYS A 187 -14.65 -3.36 -6.78
CA CYS A 187 -15.07 -4.02 -8.01
C CYS A 187 -16.02 -3.20 -8.90
N GLN A 188 -16.31 -1.94 -8.55
CA GLN A 188 -17.14 -1.09 -9.40
C GLN A 188 -16.42 -0.67 -10.66
N PRO A 189 -17.13 -0.44 -11.78
CA PRO A 189 -16.50 -0.05 -13.04
C PRO A 189 -15.55 1.14 -12.91
N LEU A 190 -15.95 2.20 -12.20
CA LEU A 190 -15.12 3.40 -12.01
C LEU A 190 -13.93 3.15 -11.07
N ALA A 191 -14.09 2.32 -10.05
CA ALA A 191 -12.99 1.94 -9.15
C ALA A 191 -11.95 1.09 -9.90
N ILE A 192 -12.41 0.10 -10.68
CA ILE A 192 -11.55 -0.71 -11.55
C ILE A 192 -10.83 0.16 -12.59
N GLU A 193 -11.53 1.12 -13.20
CA GLU A 193 -10.93 2.07 -14.14
C GLU A 193 -9.77 2.85 -13.48
N LEU A 194 -10.01 3.41 -12.28
CA LEU A 194 -8.99 4.12 -11.53
C LEU A 194 -7.84 3.20 -11.07
N ALA A 195 -8.11 1.95 -10.70
CA ALA A 195 -7.08 0.98 -10.34
C ALA A 195 -6.16 0.65 -11.53
N ARG A 196 -6.72 0.47 -12.73
CA ARG A 196 -5.94 0.28 -13.97
C ARG A 196 -5.11 1.52 -14.32
N MET A 197 -5.72 2.71 -14.24
CA MET A 197 -5.00 3.97 -14.44
C MET A 197 -3.87 4.14 -13.43
N PHE A 198 -4.07 3.72 -12.18
CA PHE A 198 -3.05 3.78 -11.14
C PHE A 198 -1.88 2.85 -11.45
N SER A 199 -2.12 1.60 -11.82
CA SER A 199 -1.08 0.66 -12.26
C SER A 199 -0.29 1.22 -13.45
N SER A 200 -1.00 1.70 -14.48
CA SER A 200 -0.38 2.32 -15.67
C SER A 200 0.45 3.56 -15.30
N ALA A 201 0.01 4.33 -14.30
CA ALA A 201 0.72 5.51 -13.84
C ALA A 201 2.03 5.17 -13.11
N VAL A 202 2.04 4.10 -12.32
CA VAL A 202 3.26 3.61 -11.65
C VAL A 202 4.31 3.18 -12.68
N ASP A 203 3.88 2.52 -13.75
CA ASP A 203 4.78 2.05 -14.82
C ASP A 203 5.02 3.07 -15.94
N SER A 204 4.43 4.26 -15.88
CA SER A 204 4.54 5.28 -16.93
C SER A 204 5.99 5.68 -17.21
N GLY A 205 6.82 5.78 -16.18
CA GLY A 205 8.26 6.07 -16.31
C GLY A 205 9.10 4.93 -16.91
N LYS A 206 8.57 3.70 -16.97
CA LYS A 206 9.20 2.53 -17.62
C LYS A 206 8.68 2.34 -19.06
N THR A 207 7.42 2.70 -19.31
CA THR A 207 6.70 2.38 -20.55
C THR A 207 6.57 3.55 -21.53
N GLY A 208 6.72 4.79 -21.03
CA GLY A 208 6.40 6.01 -21.77
C GLY A 208 4.89 6.24 -21.91
N TYR A 209 4.05 5.49 -21.20
CA TYR A 209 2.60 5.60 -21.30
C TYR A 209 2.09 6.94 -20.76
N ILE A 210 1.26 7.63 -21.55
CA ILE A 210 0.69 8.93 -21.19
C ILE A 210 -0.71 8.77 -20.62
N ILE A 211 -0.85 9.11 -19.34
CA ILE A 211 -2.11 9.08 -18.61
C ILE A 211 -3.08 10.15 -19.14
N ASP A 212 -4.35 9.77 -19.36
CA ASP A 212 -5.41 10.70 -19.75
C ASP A 212 -5.81 11.64 -18.59
N LYS A 213 -5.14 12.80 -18.53
CA LYS A 213 -5.43 13.86 -17.56
C LYS A 213 -6.83 14.46 -17.71
N LYS A 214 -7.41 14.46 -18.91
CA LYS A 214 -8.78 15.00 -19.11
C LYS A 214 -9.79 14.11 -18.41
N ARG A 215 -9.61 12.79 -18.51
CA ARG A 215 -10.45 11.82 -17.80
C ARG A 215 -10.31 11.96 -16.28
N ILE A 216 -9.09 12.08 -15.76
CA ILE A 216 -8.84 12.33 -14.33
C ILE A 216 -9.55 13.61 -13.86
N LYS A 217 -9.38 14.71 -14.61
CA LYS A 217 -10.03 15.99 -14.31
C LYS A 217 -11.55 15.87 -14.30
N SER A 218 -12.15 15.19 -15.28
CA SER A 218 -13.59 14.95 -15.34
C SER A 218 -14.11 14.17 -14.13
N ILE A 219 -13.41 13.10 -13.73
CA ILE A 219 -13.76 12.32 -12.54
C ILE A 219 -13.64 13.19 -11.27
N ARG A 220 -12.57 13.99 -11.19
CA ARG A 220 -12.31 14.90 -10.08
C ARG A 220 -13.40 15.95 -9.91
N GLU A 221 -13.79 16.59 -11.00
CA GLU A 221 -14.84 17.60 -11.05
C GLU A 221 -16.22 17.04 -10.72
N LYS A 222 -16.43 15.72 -10.93
CA LYS A 222 -17.69 15.05 -10.64
C LYS A 222 -17.76 14.50 -9.21
N TYR A 223 -16.68 13.91 -8.68
CA TYR A 223 -16.72 13.16 -7.42
C TYR A 223 -15.78 13.67 -6.31
N GLY A 224 -14.74 14.43 -6.66
CA GLY A 224 -13.60 14.73 -5.78
C GLY A 224 -13.59 16.14 -5.17
N GLN A 225 -14.76 16.74 -4.95
CA GLN A 225 -14.88 18.07 -4.32
C GLN A 225 -14.55 18.02 -2.83
N LYS A 226 -14.90 16.91 -2.16
CA LYS A 226 -14.55 16.64 -0.76
C LYS A 226 -13.85 15.28 -0.62
N TYR A 227 -12.97 15.18 0.36
CA TYR A 227 -12.17 14.00 0.69
C TYR A 227 -12.68 13.32 1.95
N PRO A 228 -12.56 11.99 2.08
CA PRO A 228 -12.75 11.36 3.37
C PRO A 228 -11.70 11.89 4.36
N ASP A 229 -12.14 12.07 5.60
CA ASP A 229 -11.34 12.58 6.71
C ASP A 229 -10.01 11.84 6.93
N PHE A 230 -9.97 10.53 6.70
CA PHE A 230 -8.75 9.73 6.81
C PHE A 230 -7.64 10.10 5.81
N LEU A 231 -7.93 10.91 4.78
CA LEU A 231 -6.91 11.46 3.87
C LEU A 231 -6.26 12.75 4.39
N GLY A 232 -6.62 13.21 5.59
CA GLY A 232 -5.94 14.29 6.29
C GLY A 232 -6.00 15.65 5.58
N LYS A 233 -7.12 15.96 4.91
CA LYS A 233 -7.39 17.30 4.37
C LYS A 233 -8.10 18.17 5.41
N ASP A 234 -7.97 19.49 5.28
CA ASP A 234 -8.64 20.46 6.15
C ASP A 234 -10.15 20.21 6.21
N GLU A 235 -10.78 20.55 7.35
CA GLU A 235 -12.21 20.28 7.61
C GLU A 235 -13.14 20.78 6.50
N LYS A 236 -12.85 21.96 5.92
CA LYS A 236 -13.64 22.54 4.82
C LYS A 236 -13.65 21.66 3.56
N ARG A 237 -12.60 20.88 3.35
CA ARG A 237 -12.39 20.00 2.20
C ARG A 237 -12.68 18.53 2.51
N SER A 238 -13.07 18.22 3.74
CA SER A 238 -13.25 16.86 4.22
C SER A 238 -14.72 16.52 4.51
N TYR A 239 -15.03 15.24 4.55
CA TYR A 239 -16.26 14.68 5.09
C TYR A 239 -15.93 13.48 5.98
N THR A 240 -16.76 13.21 6.97
CA THR A 240 -16.60 12.07 7.88
C THR A 240 -16.85 10.77 7.13
N SER A 241 -15.85 9.90 7.00
CA SER A 241 -16.01 8.59 6.38
C SER A 241 -16.70 7.60 7.32
N GLU A 242 -17.75 6.93 6.86
CA GLU A 242 -18.43 5.85 7.60
C GLU A 242 -17.76 4.47 7.43
N SER A 243 -16.72 4.40 6.60
CA SER A 243 -15.97 3.16 6.39
C SER A 243 -15.21 2.74 7.66
N ILE A 244 -14.80 1.47 7.70
CA ILE A 244 -13.91 0.99 8.76
C ILE A 244 -12.60 1.80 8.82
N VAL A 245 -12.08 2.25 7.68
CA VAL A 245 -10.86 3.07 7.63
C VAL A 245 -11.07 4.42 8.29
N GLY A 246 -12.20 5.09 7.99
CA GLY A 246 -12.57 6.35 8.65
C GLY A 246 -12.75 6.20 10.16
N LYS A 247 -13.44 5.13 10.59
CA LYS A 247 -13.65 4.83 12.01
C LYS A 247 -12.32 4.55 12.73
N LEU A 248 -11.45 3.74 12.14
CA LEU A 248 -10.12 3.45 12.68
C LEU A 248 -9.25 4.71 12.77
N TYR A 249 -9.26 5.55 11.72
CA TYR A 249 -8.56 6.81 11.70
C TYR A 249 -8.99 7.74 12.84
N ARG A 250 -10.30 7.92 13.04
CA ARG A 250 -10.82 8.75 14.14
C ARG A 250 -10.55 8.14 15.52
N ASN A 251 -10.61 6.82 15.67
CA ASN A 251 -10.22 6.16 16.92
C ASN A 251 -8.73 6.38 17.23
N ALA A 252 -7.86 6.29 16.22
CA ALA A 252 -6.43 6.58 16.36
C ALA A 252 -6.18 8.05 16.71
N LEU A 253 -6.91 8.99 16.08
CA LEU A 253 -6.90 10.41 16.44
C LEU A 253 -7.23 10.61 17.92
N ASN A 254 -8.34 10.03 18.37
CA ASN A 254 -8.83 10.18 19.74
C ASN A 254 -7.85 9.60 20.76
N TYR A 255 -7.26 8.44 20.46
CA TYR A 255 -6.25 7.82 21.32
C TYR A 255 -5.02 8.72 21.49
N ILE A 256 -4.49 9.29 20.39
CA ILE A 256 -3.36 10.21 20.44
C ILE A 256 -3.72 11.48 21.23
N HIS A 257 -4.86 12.10 20.92
CA HIS A 257 -5.28 13.30 21.64
C HIS A 257 -5.50 13.05 23.14
N GLY A 258 -6.02 11.87 23.51
CA GLY A 258 -6.13 11.45 24.90
C GLY A 258 -4.77 11.36 25.60
N ASN A 259 -3.80 10.70 24.96
CA ASN A 259 -2.44 10.57 25.51
C ASN A 259 -1.71 11.91 25.59
N LEU A 260 -1.87 12.79 24.60
CA LEU A 260 -1.28 14.13 24.62
C LEU A 260 -1.83 14.97 25.77
N LYS A 261 -3.16 14.95 25.99
CA LYS A 261 -3.77 15.62 27.14
C LYS A 261 -3.28 15.06 28.47
N GLN A 262 -3.06 13.76 28.57
CA GLN A 262 -2.47 13.14 29.76
C GLN A 262 -1.02 13.60 29.97
N LEU A 263 -0.21 13.65 28.92
CA LEU A 263 1.16 14.17 28.99
C LEU A 263 1.18 15.65 29.38
N GLU A 264 0.36 16.49 28.76
CA GLU A 264 0.20 17.90 29.11
C GLU A 264 -0.21 18.07 30.58
N ALA A 265 -1.14 17.25 31.07
CA ALA A 265 -1.54 17.24 32.48
C ALA A 265 -0.37 16.83 33.40
N VAL A 266 0.43 15.83 33.03
CA VAL A 266 1.63 15.41 33.78
C VAL A 266 2.68 16.52 33.79
N PHE A 267 2.98 17.15 32.65
CA PHE A 267 3.91 18.28 32.57
C PHE A 267 3.42 19.50 33.37
N SER A 268 2.11 19.73 33.39
CA SER A 268 1.49 20.78 34.20
C SER A 268 1.58 20.47 35.71
N GLN A 269 1.44 19.20 36.11
CA GLN A 269 1.61 18.76 37.50
C GLN A 269 3.08 18.77 37.97
N LEU A 270 4.02 18.58 37.05
CA LEU A 270 5.45 18.59 37.34
C LEU A 270 6.06 20.01 37.39
N ASN A 271 5.27 21.08 37.20
CA ASN A 271 5.76 22.47 37.08
C ASN A 271 6.87 22.64 36.01
N ILE A 272 6.87 21.82 34.94
CA ILE A 272 7.86 21.92 33.85
C ILE A 272 7.41 22.90 32.76
N ILE A 273 6.27 23.56 32.94
CA ILE A 273 5.89 24.70 32.09
C ILE A 273 6.55 25.95 32.67
N GLU A 274 7.85 26.14 32.38
CA GLU A 274 8.40 27.48 32.36
C GLU A 274 7.66 28.27 31.28
N SER A 275 7.14 29.42 31.70
CA SER A 275 6.37 30.38 30.93
C SER A 275 6.93 30.59 29.52
N GLU A 276 6.04 30.56 28.53
CA GLU A 276 6.22 31.22 27.25
C GLU A 276 6.46 32.73 27.46
N GLN A 277 7.70 33.15 27.74
CA GLN A 277 8.16 34.51 27.50
C GLN A 277 9.61 34.47 27.01
N GLU A 278 9.85 35.14 25.88
CA GLU A 278 11.13 35.35 25.19
C GLU A 278 11.66 34.24 24.27
N ILE A 279 11.06 34.08 23.08
CA ILE A 279 11.81 34.16 21.80
C ILE A 279 10.90 34.73 20.68
N LEU A 280 10.93 36.04 20.50
CA LEU A 280 10.61 36.75 19.25
C LEU A 280 11.57 37.95 19.20
N PRO A 281 11.90 38.55 18.03
CA PRO A 281 11.86 38.08 16.64
C PRO A 281 13.27 38.19 16.01
N HIS A 282 13.58 37.49 14.91
CA HIS A 282 14.48 37.96 13.83
C HIS A 282 14.77 36.79 12.87
N THR A 283 14.03 36.73 11.77
CA THR A 283 14.62 36.46 10.44
C THR A 283 13.56 36.73 9.39
N ASN A 284 13.54 37.98 8.93
CA ASN A 284 13.16 38.28 7.56
C ASN A 284 14.13 37.54 6.65
N LEU A 285 13.71 36.44 6.01
CA LEU A 285 14.34 35.96 4.79
C LEU A 285 13.24 35.52 3.81
N VAL A 286 12.74 36.55 3.12
CA VAL A 286 12.51 36.63 1.68
C VAL A 286 11.99 35.35 1.00
N ARG A 287 10.71 35.44 0.58
CA ARG A 287 10.16 34.74 -0.58
C ARG A 287 11.06 34.94 -1.81
N LYS A 288 11.54 33.84 -2.39
CA LYS A 288 11.64 33.63 -3.83
C LYS A 288 11.34 32.17 -4.13
#